data_AF-A0A432RU22-F1
#
_entry.id   AF-A0A432RU22-F1
#
_cell.length_a   1.000
_cell.length_b   1.000
_cell.length_c   1.000
_cell.angle_alpha   90.00
_cell.angle_beta   90.00
_cell.angle_gamma   90.00
#
_symmetry.space_group_name_H-M   'P 1'
#
loop_
_entity.id
_entity.type
_entity.pdbx_description
1 polymer ?
#
loop_
_entity_poly.entity_id
_entity_poly.type
_entity_poly.pdbx_seq_one_letter_code
_entity_poly.pdbx_strand_id
1 'polypeptide(L)' 'DAIIKGAKTGKIGDGKIFVLPVEEVIRIRTGERGSEAI' A
#
# COMPACT_ATOMS: atom_id res chain seq x y z
N ASP A 1 5.20 6.28 -6.08
CA ASP A 1 6.54 6.91 -6.15
C ASP A 1 7.30 7.06 -4.84
N ALA A 2 6.68 7.54 -3.75
CA ALA A 2 7.41 7.88 -2.53
C ALA A 2 8.31 6.74 -2.00
N ILE A 3 7.77 5.52 -1.91
CA ILE A 3 8.52 4.34 -1.43
C ILE A 3 9.71 4.02 -2.35
N ILE A 4 9.50 4.05 -3.66
CA ILE A 4 10.57 3.77 -4.65
C ILE A 4 11.68 4.84 -4.56
N LYS A 5 11.30 6.12 -4.52
CA LYS A 5 12.27 7.22 -4.43
C LYS A 5 13.07 7.19 -3.12
N GLY A 6 12.43 6.81 -2.01
CA GLY A 6 13.10 6.69 -0.72
C GLY A 6 14.01 5.46 -0.60
N ALA A 7 13.65 4.34 -1.23
CA ALA A 7 14.35 3.06 -1.06
C ALA A 7 15.41 2.77 -2.14
N LYS A 8 15.34 3.39 -3.32
CA LYS A 8 16.24 3.09 -4.45
C LYS A 8 17.66 3.64 -4.20
N THR A 9 18.64 2.75 -4.09
CA THR A 9 20.07 3.09 -4.02
C THR A 9 20.81 2.83 -5.34
N GLY A 10 20.18 2.09 -6.27
CA GLY A 10 20.78 1.68 -7.55
C GLY A 10 21.69 0.45 -7.43
N LYS A 11 21.75 -0.18 -6.26
CA LYS A 11 22.54 -1.39 -6.01
C LYS A 11 21.63 -2.63 -6.02
N ILE A 12 22.23 -3.79 -6.27
CA ILE A 12 21.54 -5.07 -6.10
C ILE A 12 21.12 -5.18 -4.64
N GLY A 13 19.84 -5.46 -4.40
CA GLY A 13 19.29 -5.58 -3.05
C GLY A 13 18.38 -4.44 -2.61
N ASP A 14 18.08 -3.45 -3.46
CA ASP A 14 17.10 -2.37 -3.19
C ASP A 14 15.69 -2.88 -2.79
N GLY A 15 15.42 -4.18 -2.96
CA GLY A 15 14.21 -4.84 -2.49
C GLY A 15 13.16 -5.02 -3.58
N LYS A 16 11.92 -5.30 -3.16
CA LYS A 16 10.76 -5.51 -4.03
C LYS A 16 9.55 -4.87 -3.40
N ILE A 17 8.63 -4.39 -4.24
CA ILE A 17 7.31 -3.94 -3.83
C ILE A 17 6.32 -4.90 -4.42
N PHE A 18 5.44 -5.45 -3.59
CA PHE A 18 4.34 -6.30 -3.99
C PHE A 18 3.05 -5.51 -3.86
N VAL A 19 2.24 -5.55 -4.89
CA VAL A 19 0.87 -5.02 -4.84
C VAL A 19 -0.05 -6.22 -4.80
N LEU A 20 -0.76 -6.37 -3.70
CA LEU A 20 -1.75 -7.42 -3.50
C LEU A 20 -3.14 -6.81 -3.62
N PRO A 21 -4.10 -7.48 -4.27
CA PRO A 21 -5.47 -7.02 -4.28
C PRO A 21 -6.03 -7.09 -2.86
N VAL A 22 -6.81 -6.08 -2.49
CA VAL A 22 -7.63 -6.07 -1.28
C VAL A 22 -9.08 -6.04 -1.72
N GLU A 23 -9.83 -7.07 -1.38
CA GLU A 23 -11.22 -7.23 -1.82
C GLU A 23 -12.19 -6.35 -1.03
N GLU A 24 -11.95 -6.17 0.27
CA GLU A 24 -12.82 -5.38 1.14
C GLU A 24 -12.01 -4.60 2.19
N VAL A 25 -12.47 -3.38 2.47
CA VAL A 25 -11.96 -2.51 3.55
C VAL A 25 -13.15 -2.06 4.37
N ILE A 26 -13.04 -2.12 5.70
CA ILE A 26 -14.10 -1.72 6.63
C ILE A 26 -13.51 -0.80 7.70
N ARG A 27 -14.09 0.39 7.88
CA ARG A 27 -13.68 1.33 8.92
C ARG A 27 -14.47 1.07 10.21
N ILE A 28 -13.81 0.54 11.23
CA ILE A 28 -14.44 0.13 12.50
C ILE A 28 -15.23 1.26 13.17
N ARG A 29 -14.72 2.50 13.12
CA ARG A 29 -15.34 3.65 13.82
C ARG A 29 -16.69 4.06 13.23
N THR A 30 -16.88 3.91 11.92
CA THR A 30 -18.06 4.44 11.19
C THR A 30 -18.88 3.35 10.52
N GLY A 31 -18.33 2.15 10.31
CA GLY A 31 -18.95 1.08 9.54
C GLY A 31 -18.84 1.24 8.03
N GLU A 32 -18.16 2.29 7.53
CA GLU A 32 -17.94 2.54 6.10
C GLU A 32 -17.20 1.37 5.46
N ARG A 33 -17.53 1.07 4.19
CA ARG A 33 -16.97 -0.04 3.42
C ARG A 33 -16.36 0.43 2.11
N GLY A 34 -15.43 -0.37 1.57
CA GLY A 34 -14.81 -0.12 0.27
C GLY A 34 -14.06 1.21 0.26
N SER A 35 -14.28 2.03 -0.77
CA SER A 35 -13.58 3.31 -0.92
C SER A 35 -13.91 4.34 0.16
N GLU A 36 -15.12 4.30 0.72
CA GLU A 36 -15.52 5.22 1.81
C GLU A 36 -14.77 4.93 3.11
N ALA A 37 -14.23 3.72 3.25
CA ALA A 37 -13.46 3.31 4.41
C ALA A 37 -12.01 3.84 4.40
N ILE A 38 -11.52 4.33 3.25
CA ILE A 38 -10.14 4.80 3.01
C ILE A 38 -10.07 6.30 3.29
#